data_AF-A0A0L6JKL5-F1
#
_entry.id   AF-A0A0L6JKL5-F1
#
_cell.length_a   1.000
_cell.length_b   1.000
_cell.length_c   1.000
_cell.angle_alpha   90.00
_cell.angle_beta   90.00
_cell.angle_gamma   90.00
#
_symmetry.space_group_name_H-M   'P 1'
#
loop_
_entity.id
_entity.type
_entity.pdbx_description
1 polymer ?
#
loop_
_entity_poly.entity_id
_entity_poly.type
_entity_poly.pdbx_seq_one_letter_code
_entity_poly.pdbx_strand_id
1 'polypeptide(L)'
;MEKIPILKINNILIVSLQGDLTDRSIVNFQQDILEKIYKNKAVGVLIDISVLDIIDSFLGRVISDTARMIRLLGSEIMIVGMKPCVAITLVELGLEIGSVNTALDMESGIEKLKREIKSQCIEEVDESALTGRLADDGLDGNDQLGEELDDTL
;
A
#
# COMPACT_ATOMS: atom_id res chain seq x y z
N MET A 1 22.75 -20.32 -11.07
CA MET A 1 21.52 -20.44 -10.27
C MET A 1 20.71 -19.20 -10.58
N GLU A 2 19.59 -19.34 -11.29
CA GLU A 2 18.74 -18.17 -11.59
C GLU A 2 18.04 -17.73 -10.31
N LYS A 3 18.34 -16.48 -9.91
CA LYS A 3 17.76 -15.84 -8.74
C LYS A 3 16.79 -14.78 -9.25
N ILE A 4 15.57 -14.79 -8.71
CA ILE A 4 14.58 -13.78 -9.04
C ILE A 4 15.06 -12.41 -8.49
N PRO A 5 15.25 -11.39 -9.35
CA PRO A 5 15.68 -10.08 -8.89
C PRO A 5 14.61 -9.42 -8.01
N ILE A 6 15.04 -8.84 -6.89
CA ILE A 6 14.17 -8.05 -6.01
C ILE A 6 14.78 -6.66 -5.90
N LEU A 7 14.08 -5.69 -6.47
CA LEU A 7 14.41 -4.27 -6.48
C LEU A 7 13.82 -3.60 -5.24
N LYS A 8 14.41 -2.48 -4.84
CA LYS A 8 13.93 -1.66 -3.72
C LYS A 8 13.76 -0.22 -4.19
N ILE A 9 12.58 0.34 -3.95
CA ILE A 9 12.29 1.76 -4.14
C ILE A 9 11.72 2.26 -2.82
N ASN A 10 12.44 3.15 -2.14
CA ASN A 10 12.13 3.59 -0.77
C ASN A 10 11.94 2.37 0.16
N ASN A 11 10.79 2.26 0.83
CA ASN A 11 10.46 1.15 1.72
C ASN A 11 9.59 0.07 1.03
N ILE A 12 9.55 0.06 -0.30
CA ILE A 12 8.80 -0.91 -1.10
C ILE A 12 9.77 -1.82 -1.85
N LEU A 13 9.55 -3.13 -1.78
CA LEU A 13 10.23 -4.10 -2.61
C LEU A 13 9.40 -4.40 -3.85
N ILE A 14 10.06 -4.52 -5.00
CA ILE A 14 9.42 -4.81 -6.28
C ILE A 14 10.08 -6.06 -6.86
N VAL A 15 9.25 -7.00 -7.30
CA VAL A 15 9.69 -8.24 -7.94
C VAL A 15 8.79 -8.56 -9.12
N SER A 16 9.36 -9.12 -10.18
CA SER A 16 8.61 -9.69 -11.30
C SER A 16 8.92 -11.17 -11.39
N LEU A 17 7.86 -12.00 -11.42
CA LEU A 17 7.94 -13.44 -11.61
C LEU A 17 7.91 -13.72 -13.11
N GLN A 18 9.09 -13.99 -13.67
CA GLN A 18 9.31 -14.19 -15.11
C GLN A 18 10.26 -15.35 -15.37
N GLY A 19 10.22 -15.90 -16.58
CA GLY A 19 11.07 -17.00 -17.03
C GLY A 19 10.60 -18.39 -16.55
N ASP A 20 11.50 -19.37 -16.64
CA ASP A 20 11.22 -20.75 -16.21
C ASP A 20 11.27 -20.86 -14.68
N LEU A 21 10.11 -20.60 -14.07
CA LEU A 21 9.93 -20.67 -12.61
C LEU A 21 9.90 -22.12 -12.14
N THR A 22 11.08 -22.69 -11.92
CA THR A 22 11.23 -23.98 -11.24
C THR A 22 10.76 -23.91 -9.78
N ASP A 23 10.30 -25.04 -9.22
CA ASP A 23 9.93 -25.11 -7.80
C ASP A 23 11.03 -24.58 -6.87
N ARG A 24 12.29 -24.88 -7.20
CA ARG A 24 13.46 -24.42 -6.44
C ARG A 24 13.64 -22.90 -6.50
N SER A 25 13.47 -22.27 -7.67
CA SER A 25 13.61 -20.82 -7.77
C SER A 25 12.51 -20.09 -7.02
N ILE A 26 11.30 -20.66 -7.00
CA ILE A 26 10.16 -20.15 -6.24
C ILE A 26 10.37 -20.25 -4.72
N VAL A 27 10.85 -21.39 -4.21
CA VAL A 27 11.18 -21.54 -2.77
C VAL A 27 12.31 -20.59 -2.36
N ASN A 28 13.35 -20.45 -3.19
CA ASN A 28 14.44 -19.51 -2.93
C ASN A 28 13.95 -18.06 -2.93
N PHE A 29 13.06 -17.71 -3.87
CA PHE A 29 12.44 -16.38 -3.90
C PHE A 29 11.67 -16.08 -2.62
N GLN A 30 10.87 -17.03 -2.12
CA GLN A 30 10.14 -16.88 -0.87
C GLN A 30 11.10 -16.59 0.30
N GLN A 31 12.21 -17.32 0.42
CA GLN A 31 13.20 -17.06 1.46
C GLN A 31 13.87 -15.69 1.28
N ASP A 32 14.28 -15.37 0.06
CA ASP A 32 14.96 -14.12 -0.29
C ASP A 32 14.09 -12.89 -0.01
N ILE A 33 12.80 -12.93 -0.35
CA ILE A 33 11.89 -11.79 -0.16
C ILE A 33 11.64 -11.54 1.32
N LEU A 34 11.42 -12.60 2.12
CA LEU A 34 11.20 -12.48 3.57
C LEU A 34 12.45 -11.92 4.27
N GLU A 35 13.63 -12.41 3.92
CA GLU A 35 14.89 -11.85 4.44
C GLU A 35 15.07 -10.39 4.05
N LYS A 36 14.77 -10.03 2.79
CA LYS A 36 14.89 -8.65 2.33
C LYS A 36 13.90 -7.72 3.01
N ILE A 37 12.67 -8.16 3.30
CA ILE A 37 11.69 -7.37 4.06
C ILE A 37 12.25 -7.03 5.43
N TYR A 38 12.74 -8.04 6.15
CA TYR A 38 13.30 -7.86 7.49
C TYR A 38 14.53 -6.94 7.47
N LYS A 39 15.52 -7.23 6.61
CA LYS A 39 16.77 -6.46 6.51
C LYS A 39 16.54 -5.00 6.11
N ASN A 40 15.57 -4.75 5.21
CA ASN A 40 15.32 -3.42 4.67
C ASN A 40 14.23 -2.63 5.40
N LYS A 41 13.54 -3.23 6.38
CA LYS A 41 12.32 -2.69 7.00
C LYS A 41 11.29 -2.28 5.93
N ALA A 42 11.11 -3.15 4.94
CA ALA A 42 10.18 -2.87 3.85
C ALA A 42 8.74 -2.95 4.36
N VAL A 43 7.98 -1.88 4.16
CA VAL A 43 6.57 -1.77 4.57
C VAL A 43 5.61 -2.19 3.46
N GLY A 44 6.12 -2.39 2.23
CA GLY A 44 5.35 -2.88 1.11
C GLY A 44 6.13 -3.79 0.17
N VAL A 45 5.40 -4.68 -0.49
CA VAL A 45 5.89 -5.59 -1.52
C VAL A 45 4.94 -5.55 -2.71
N LEU A 46 5.49 -5.31 -3.90
CA LEU A 46 4.77 -5.39 -5.17
C LEU A 46 5.30 -6.59 -5.97
N ILE A 47 4.41 -7.52 -6.32
CA ILE A 47 4.74 -8.71 -7.12
C ILE A 47 4.04 -8.60 -8.47
N ASP A 48 4.82 -8.48 -9.54
CA ASP A 48 4.33 -8.53 -10.91
C ASP A 48 4.33 -9.96 -11.45
N ILE A 49 3.17 -10.39 -11.95
CA ILE A 49 2.97 -11.71 -12.56
C ILE A 49 2.50 -11.62 -14.02
N SER A 50 2.65 -10.46 -14.66
CA SER A 50 2.18 -10.20 -16.03
C SER A 50 2.73 -11.16 -17.08
N VAL A 51 3.92 -11.72 -16.85
CA VAL A 51 4.57 -12.67 -17.77
C VAL A 51 4.09 -14.11 -17.56
N LEU A 52 3.38 -14.40 -16.46
CA LEU A 52 2.87 -15.76 -16.20
C LEU A 52 1.66 -16.06 -17.08
N ASP A 53 1.69 -17.20 -17.76
CA ASP A 53 0.58 -17.70 -18.58
C ASP A 53 -0.24 -18.78 -17.86
N ILE A 54 0.44 -19.60 -17.04
CA ILE A 54 -0.14 -20.73 -16.34
C ILE A 54 0.37 -20.74 -14.90
N ILE A 55 -0.52 -21.05 -13.96
CA ILE A 55 -0.18 -21.31 -12.56
C ILE A 55 -0.62 -22.73 -12.22
N ASP A 56 0.25 -23.48 -11.54
CA ASP A 56 -0.09 -24.78 -10.98
C ASP A 56 -0.41 -24.68 -9.47
N SER A 57 -0.75 -25.82 -8.87
CA SER A 57 -1.07 -25.89 -7.44
C SER A 57 0.12 -25.51 -6.54
N PHE A 58 1.35 -25.75 -6.98
CA PHE A 58 2.55 -25.49 -6.17
C PHE A 58 2.83 -23.98 -6.13
N LEU A 59 2.91 -23.35 -7.30
CA LEU A 59 3.14 -21.92 -7.44
C LEU A 59 2.02 -21.11 -6.78
N GLY A 60 0.76 -21.50 -6.98
CA GLY A 60 -0.38 -20.87 -6.31
C GLY A 60 -0.26 -20.92 -4.78
N ARG A 61 0.04 -22.11 -4.22
CA ARG A 61 0.25 -22.28 -2.78
C ARG A 61 1.41 -21.43 -2.27
N VAL A 62 2.56 -21.45 -2.94
CA VAL A 62 3.73 -20.66 -2.51
C VAL A 62 3.43 -19.18 -2.55
N ILE A 63 2.74 -18.66 -3.57
CA ILE A 63 2.33 -17.24 -3.62
C ILE A 63 1.41 -16.90 -2.44
N SER A 64 0.41 -17.74 -2.16
CA SER A 64 -0.52 -17.54 -1.04
C SER A 64 0.21 -17.55 0.32
N ASP A 65 1.05 -18.55 0.56
CA ASP A 65 1.82 -18.67 1.80
C ASP A 65 2.80 -17.49 1.96
N THR A 66 3.44 -17.07 0.85
CA THR A 66 4.33 -15.91 0.82
C THR A 66 3.57 -14.63 1.19
N ALA A 67 2.38 -14.41 0.64
CA ALA A 67 1.55 -13.25 0.98
C ALA A 67 1.18 -13.22 2.46
N ARG A 68 0.79 -14.36 3.04
CA ARG A 68 0.49 -14.49 4.47
C ARG A 68 1.72 -14.20 5.32
N MET A 69 2.89 -14.73 4.96
CA MET A 69 4.14 -14.47 5.67
C MET A 69 4.56 -12.99 5.61
N ILE A 70 4.40 -12.35 4.46
CA ILE A 70 4.71 -10.92 4.29
C ILE A 70 3.84 -10.06 5.23
N ARG A 71 2.54 -10.34 5.32
CA ARG A 71 1.63 -9.68 6.26
C ARG A 71 2.01 -9.94 7.72
N LEU A 72 2.40 -11.16 8.07
CA LEU A 72 2.88 -11.50 9.42
C LEU A 72 4.15 -10.74 9.82
N LEU A 73 4.98 -10.35 8.84
CA LEU A 73 6.15 -9.49 9.05
C LEU A 73 5.80 -7.99 9.14
N GLY A 74 4.51 -7.63 9.12
CA GLY A 74 4.05 -6.24 9.20
C GLY A 74 4.24 -5.45 7.91
N SER A 75 4.22 -6.13 6.76
CA SER A 75 4.39 -5.51 5.44
C SER A 75 3.17 -5.78 4.58
N GLU A 76 2.77 -4.78 3.79
CA GLU A 76 1.67 -4.94 2.84
C GLU A 76 2.13 -5.59 1.54
N ILE A 77 1.24 -6.34 0.89
CA ILE A 77 1.52 -7.01 -0.39
C ILE A 77 0.48 -6.65 -1.43
N MET A 78 0.93 -6.42 -2.67
CA MET A 78 0.10 -6.19 -3.84
C MET A 78 0.59 -7.07 -5.00
N ILE A 79 -0.31 -7.85 -5.61
CA ILE A 79 -0.04 -8.58 -6.86
C ILE A 79 -0.58 -7.77 -8.05
N VAL A 80 0.21 -7.65 -9.11
CA VAL A 80 -0.15 -6.89 -10.32
C VAL A 80 0.01 -7.73 -11.58
N GLY A 81 -0.66 -7.34 -12.67
CA GLY A 81 -0.52 -8.02 -13.96
C GLY A 81 -1.22 -9.38 -14.03
N MET A 82 -2.22 -9.64 -13.19
CA MET A 82 -2.92 -10.92 -13.19
C MET A 82 -3.75 -11.09 -14.47
N LYS A 83 -3.37 -12.05 -15.32
CA LYS A 83 -4.16 -12.42 -16.50
C LYS A 83 -5.47 -13.12 -16.11
N PRO A 84 -6.54 -13.03 -16.94
CA PRO A 84 -7.80 -13.70 -16.65
C PRO A 84 -7.68 -15.22 -16.46
N CYS A 85 -6.89 -15.92 -17.29
CA CYS A 85 -6.67 -17.37 -17.16
C CYS A 85 -6.05 -17.72 -15.80
N VAL A 86 -5.08 -16.94 -15.35
CA VAL A 86 -4.42 -17.11 -14.05
C VAL A 86 -5.42 -16.91 -12.92
N ALA A 87 -6.24 -15.86 -12.98
CA ALA A 87 -7.25 -15.58 -11.95
C ALA A 87 -8.24 -16.75 -11.79
N ILE A 88 -8.74 -17.30 -12.90
CA ILE A 88 -9.64 -18.46 -12.90
C ILE A 88 -8.97 -19.65 -12.20
N THR A 89 -7.74 -19.99 -12.62
CA THR A 89 -7.00 -21.12 -12.06
C THR A 89 -6.71 -20.94 -10.56
N LEU A 90 -6.35 -19.74 -10.11
CA LEU A 90 -6.13 -19.49 -8.68
C LEU A 90 -7.40 -19.76 -7.85
N VAL A 91 -8.57 -19.37 -8.36
CA VAL A 91 -9.85 -19.68 -7.71
C VAL A 91 -10.15 -21.18 -7.73
N GLU A 92 -9.92 -21.86 -8.85
CA GLU A 92 -10.12 -23.31 -8.99
C GLU A 92 -9.23 -24.12 -8.04
N LEU A 93 -8.00 -23.65 -7.81
CA LEU A 93 -7.05 -24.24 -6.87
C LEU A 93 -7.39 -23.95 -5.40
N GLY A 94 -8.46 -23.20 -5.15
CA GLY A 94 -8.94 -22.88 -3.81
C GLY A 94 -8.11 -21.82 -3.10
N LEU A 95 -7.38 -20.96 -3.82
CA LEU A 95 -6.76 -19.80 -3.18
C LEU A 95 -7.83 -18.81 -2.75
N GLU A 96 -7.87 -18.53 -1.46
CA GLU A 96 -8.63 -17.41 -0.91
C GLU A 96 -7.91 -16.09 -1.25
N ILE A 97 -8.32 -15.49 -2.38
CA ILE A 97 -7.80 -14.20 -2.87
C ILE A 97 -8.06 -13.07 -1.84
N GLY A 98 -8.93 -13.27 -0.84
CA GLY A 98 -9.15 -12.32 0.25
C GLY A 98 -7.89 -11.98 1.07
N SER A 99 -6.85 -12.80 1.00
CA SER A 99 -5.57 -12.54 1.67
C SER A 99 -4.59 -11.66 0.86
N VAL A 100 -4.87 -11.43 -0.42
CA VAL A 100 -3.95 -10.81 -1.37
C VAL A 100 -4.60 -9.62 -2.07
N ASN A 101 -4.03 -8.42 -1.88
CA ASN A 101 -4.49 -7.24 -2.62
C ASN A 101 -3.99 -7.31 -4.05
N THR A 102 -4.81 -6.88 -5.02
CA THR A 102 -4.45 -6.90 -6.44
C THR A 102 -4.67 -5.56 -7.15
N ALA A 103 -3.89 -5.35 -8.21
CA ALA A 103 -4.06 -4.25 -9.15
C ALA A 103 -3.86 -4.73 -10.59
N LEU A 104 -4.29 -3.91 -11.55
CA LEU A 104 -4.20 -4.28 -12.97
C LEU A 104 -2.75 -4.26 -13.45
N ASP A 105 -1.99 -3.26 -13.02
CA ASP A 105 -0.63 -2.98 -13.47
C ASP A 105 0.24 -2.41 -12.34
N MET A 106 1.53 -2.19 -12.64
CA MET A 106 2.50 -1.70 -11.67
C MET A 106 2.18 -0.29 -11.16
N GLU A 107 1.69 0.60 -12.03
CA GLU A 107 1.37 1.98 -11.68
C GLU A 107 0.22 2.04 -10.67
N SER A 108 -0.93 1.46 -11.02
CA SER A 108 -2.09 1.35 -10.14
C SER A 108 -1.77 0.56 -8.88
N GLY A 109 -0.88 -0.44 -8.97
CA GLY A 109 -0.40 -1.23 -7.84
C GLY A 109 0.39 -0.42 -6.83
N ILE A 110 1.33 0.43 -7.28
CA ILE A 110 2.12 1.29 -6.39
C ILE A 110 1.21 2.29 -5.68
N GLU A 111 0.26 2.89 -6.39
CA GLU A 111 -0.67 3.85 -5.79
C GLU A 111 -1.56 3.19 -4.73
N LYS A 112 -2.16 2.04 -5.06
CA LYS A 112 -2.98 1.27 -4.10
C LYS A 112 -2.15 0.85 -2.90
N LEU A 113 -0.97 0.28 -3.11
CA LEU A 113 -0.10 -0.17 -2.05
C LEU A 113 0.29 0.97 -1.10
N LYS A 114 0.61 2.16 -1.62
CA LYS A 114 0.87 3.35 -0.80
C LYS A 114 -0.33 3.75 0.05
N ARG A 115 -1.55 3.63 -0.47
CA ARG A 115 -2.76 3.89 0.31
C ARG A 115 -2.95 2.87 1.42
N GLU A 116 -2.78 1.58 1.12
CA GLU A 116 -2.86 0.51 2.13
C GLU A 116 -1.84 0.71 3.27
N ILE A 117 -0.60 1.06 2.93
CA ILE A 117 0.45 1.37 3.92
C ILE A 117 0.04 2.57 4.78
N LYS A 118 -0.53 3.62 4.19
CA LYS A 118 -0.99 4.81 4.93
C LYS A 118 -2.18 4.50 5.82
N SER A 119 -3.15 3.68 5.39
CA SER A 119 -4.33 3.34 6.20
C SER A 119 -3.99 2.61 7.50
N GLN A 120 -2.80 2.01 7.60
CA GLN A 120 -2.31 1.35 8.82
C GLN A 120 -1.51 2.29 9.74
N CYS A 121 -1.02 3.41 9.22
CA CYS A 121 -0.46 4.51 10.00
C CYS A 121 -1.60 5.51 10.26
N ILE A 122 -2.26 5.39 11.42
CA ILE A 122 -3.38 6.24 11.89
C ILE A 122 -3.28 7.69 11.35
N GLU A 123 -4.41 8.21 10.87
CA GLU A 123 -4.67 9.59 10.44
C GLU A 123 -3.79 10.61 11.19
N GLU A 124 -2.87 11.26 10.48
CA GLU A 124 -2.27 12.49 10.99
C GLU A 124 -3.42 13.47 11.24
N VAL A 125 -3.76 13.67 12.53
CA VAL A 125 -4.62 14.78 12.93
C VAL A 125 -3.88 16.04 12.51
N ASP A 126 -4.39 16.69 11.48
CA ASP A 126 -3.89 17.97 10.99
C ASP A 126 -4.09 19.03 12.10
N GLU A 127 -3.05 19.27 12.89
CA GLU A 127 -3.02 20.31 13.93
C GLU A 127 -3.29 21.72 13.37
N SER A 128 -3.18 21.94 12.06
CA SER A 128 -3.42 23.25 11.44
C SER A 128 -4.87 23.72 11.54
N ALA A 129 -5.83 22.82 11.76
CA ALA A 129 -7.25 23.16 11.92
C ALA A 129 -7.61 23.75 13.29
N LEU A 130 -6.76 23.60 14.32
CA LEU A 130 -7.07 24.09 15.67
C LEU A 130 -6.72 25.57 15.88
N THR A 131 -5.77 26.11 15.12
CA THR A 131 -5.26 27.48 15.30
C THR A 131 -6.21 28.55 14.72
N GLY A 132 -7.15 28.16 13.85
CA GLY A 132 -8.06 29.10 13.17
C GLY A 132 -9.27 29.57 14.00
N ARG A 133 -9.54 28.99 15.17
CA ARG A 133 -10.73 29.31 15.99
C ARG A 133 -10.49 30.28 17.16
N LEU A 134 -9.24 30.68 17.40
CA LEU A 134 -8.89 31.57 18.53
C LEU A 134 -8.62 33.02 18.11
N ALA A 135 -8.81 33.36 16.83
CA ALA A 135 -8.52 34.70 16.30
C ALA A 135 -9.76 35.58 16.05
N ASP A 136 -10.99 35.10 16.29
CA ASP A 136 -12.23 35.83 15.93
C ASP A 136 -12.98 36.46 17.13
N ASP A 137 -12.63 36.11 18.38
CA ASP A 137 -13.40 36.52 19.57
C ASP A 137 -12.69 37.59 20.43
N GLY A 138 -12.25 38.70 19.82
CA GLY A 138 -11.83 39.84 20.63
C GLY A 138 -11.42 41.10 19.87
N LEU A 139 -12.32 42.09 19.89
CA LEU A 139 -12.11 43.51 20.24
C LEU A 139 -12.90 44.45 19.31
N ASP A 140 -14.20 44.61 19.57
CA ASP A 140 -14.93 45.81 19.13
C ASP A 140 -15.12 46.75 20.32
N GLY A 141 -14.12 47.60 20.49
CA GLY A 141 -14.19 48.80 21.31
C GLY A 141 -13.22 49.82 20.75
N ASN A 142 -13.71 50.78 19.97
CA ASN A 142 -13.63 52.19 20.38
C ASN A 142 -14.43 53.13 19.47
N ASP A 143 -15.20 54.00 20.13
CA ASP A 143 -15.35 55.43 19.87
C ASP A 143 -15.33 55.97 18.43
N GLN A 144 -16.50 56.45 17.99
CA GLN A 144 -16.61 57.67 17.20
C GLN A 144 -17.55 58.66 17.90
N LEU A 145 -16.91 59.69 18.49
CA LEU A 145 -17.49 60.98 18.84
C LEU A 145 -18.10 61.62 17.59
N GLY A 146 -19.35 62.06 17.70
CA GLY A 146 -20.02 62.95 16.77
C GLY A 146 -21.09 63.73 17.53
N GLU A 147 -20.78 64.99 17.81
CA GLU A 147 -21.68 66.00 18.37
C GLU A 147 -22.96 66.14 17.53
N GLU A 148 -24.11 66.37 18.18
CA GLU A 148 -24.86 67.63 18.07
C GLU A 148 -26.13 67.59 18.93
N LEU A 149 -26.53 68.81 19.28
CA LEU A 149 -27.41 69.24 20.35
C LEU A 149 -28.90 69.05 20.04
N ASP A 150 -29.67 69.09 21.14
CA ASP A 150 -30.84 69.94 21.36
C ASP A 150 -32.23 69.30 21.47
N ASP A 151 -32.98 69.95 22.34
CA ASP A 151 -34.43 70.10 22.44
C ASP A 151 -35.27 69.21 23.37
N THR A 152 -35.39 69.77 24.58
CA THR A 152 -36.63 70.16 25.29
C THR A 152 -37.74 69.15 25.65
N LEU A 153 -38.07 69.26 26.96
CA LEU A 153 -39.32 68.95 27.70
C LEU A 153 -39.54 67.52 28.22
#